data_AF-A0A524AL46-F1
#
_entry.id   AF-A0A524AL46-F1
#
_cell.length_a   1.000
_cell.length_b   1.000
_cell.length_c   1.000
_cell.angle_alpha   90.00
_cell.angle_beta   90.00
_cell.angle_gamma   90.00
#
_symmetry.space_group_name_H-M   'P 1'
#
loop_
_entity.id
_entity.type
_entity.pdbx_description
1 polymer ?
#
loop_
_entity_poly.entity_id
_entity_poly.type
_entity_poly.pdbx_seq_one_letter_code
_entity_poly.pdbx_strand_id
1 'polypeptide(L)'
;MLTRLYERLKEFLGYRPSPPERTTELKVPKSDLEQKPDYPSQIAARERYRLSRRDLAAKPSPTPSLPKEAKRWARIIAIANQKGGVGKTTTAINLGAGLAELGRKTLLIDLDPQAALSIGFGINSYELEETIYNVLVESDSIGLESVIHYEIRHNLDVAPSNIDLAAAEMELVAAIGREYILKEILESVRERYDYILIDCPPSLSLLT
;
A
#
# COMPACT_ATOMS: atom_id res chain seq x y z
N MET A 1 11.65 -1.47 13.90
CA MET A 1 10.22 -1.13 14.09
C MET A 1 9.32 -1.81 13.05
N LEU A 2 9.70 -1.78 11.77
CA LEU A 2 9.01 -2.47 10.65
C LEU A 2 8.89 -4.00 10.80
N THR A 3 9.91 -4.67 11.35
CA THR A 3 9.88 -6.14 11.57
C THR A 3 8.76 -6.58 12.52
N ARG A 4 8.45 -5.76 13.55
CA ARG A 4 7.36 -6.07 14.50
C ARG A 4 5.98 -5.79 13.91
N LEU A 5 5.87 -4.87 12.95
CA LEU A 5 4.63 -4.61 12.22
C LEU A 5 4.35 -5.72 11.20
N TYR A 6 5.40 -6.20 10.53
CA TYR A 6 5.36 -7.33 9.61
C TYR A 6 4.93 -8.64 10.29
N GLU A 7 5.48 -8.96 11.46
CA GLU A 7 5.08 -10.16 12.22
C GLU A 7 3.63 -10.05 12.77
N ARG A 8 3.19 -8.86 13.15
CA ARG A 8 1.78 -8.62 13.53
C ARG A 8 0.82 -8.72 12.33
N LEU A 9 1.25 -8.32 11.13
CA LEU A 9 0.46 -8.49 9.91
C LEU A 9 0.34 -9.98 9.52
N LYS A 10 1.40 -10.77 9.68
CA LYS A 10 1.36 -12.24 9.48
C LYS A 10 0.37 -12.91 10.44
N GLU A 11 0.39 -12.53 11.72
CA GLU A 11 -0.57 -13.03 12.72
C GLU A 11 -2.01 -12.62 12.39
N PHE A 12 -2.23 -11.39 11.94
CA PHE A 12 -3.55 -10.86 11.59
C PHE A 12 -4.12 -11.49 10.31
N LEU A 13 -3.29 -11.69 9.28
CA LEU A 13 -3.65 -12.30 8.00
C LEU A 13 -3.67 -13.84 8.04
N GLY A 14 -3.28 -14.46 9.17
CA GLY A 14 -3.31 -15.91 9.33
C GLY A 14 -2.23 -16.66 8.55
N TYR A 15 -1.14 -15.99 8.18
CA TYR A 15 0.01 -16.61 7.54
C TYR A 15 0.63 -17.65 8.49
N ARG A 16 0.62 -18.92 8.08
CA ARG A 16 1.40 -19.98 8.71
C ARG A 16 2.47 -20.41 7.72
N PRO A 17 3.77 -20.31 8.05
CA PRO A 17 4.78 -20.99 7.23
C PRO A 17 4.44 -22.48 7.19
N SER A 18 4.63 -23.09 6.02
CA SER A 18 4.54 -24.54 5.86
C SER A 18 5.45 -25.20 6.90
N PRO A 19 4.95 -26.15 7.70
CA PRO A 19 5.78 -26.81 8.69
C PRO A 19 6.88 -27.59 7.96
N PRO A 20 8.12 -27.62 8.48
CA PRO A 20 9.09 -28.61 8.05
C PRO A 20 8.51 -30.01 8.30
N GLU A 21 8.84 -30.95 7.41
CA GLU A 21 8.34 -32.32 7.43
C GLU A 21 8.41 -32.95 8.83
N ARG A 22 7.32 -33.59 9.24
CA ARG A 22 7.13 -34.12 10.60
C ARG A 22 8.12 -35.25 10.89
N THR A 23 8.77 -35.17 12.04
CA THR A 23 9.16 -36.35 12.81
C THR A 23 8.59 -36.27 14.24
N THR A 24 7.78 -37.31 14.53
CA THR A 24 7.42 -37.89 15.83
C THR A 24 6.64 -37.09 16.89
N GLU A 25 5.68 -37.81 17.47
CA GLU A 25 4.67 -37.41 18.46
C GLU A 25 5.25 -37.01 19.83
N LEU A 26 4.58 -36.07 20.51
CA LEU A 26 4.46 -36.09 21.97
C LEU A 26 3.12 -35.46 22.42
N LYS A 27 2.34 -36.24 23.17
CA LYS A 27 1.15 -35.82 23.94
C LYS A 27 1.57 -35.30 25.30
N VAL A 28 1.04 -34.16 25.76
CA VAL A 28 1.06 -33.73 27.18
C VAL A 28 -0.26 -32.95 27.50
N PRO A 29 -0.84 -33.08 28.72
CA PRO A 29 -2.29 -33.04 28.98
C PRO A 29 -2.88 -31.66 29.40
N LYS A 30 -4.21 -31.62 29.52
CA LYS A 30 -5.03 -30.49 30.00
C LYS A 30 -5.06 -30.39 31.53
N SER A 31 -4.78 -29.21 32.08
CA SER A 31 -5.14 -28.64 33.41
C SER A 31 -4.32 -27.35 33.54
N ASP A 32 -4.77 -26.15 33.93
CA ASP A 32 -5.99 -25.68 34.58
C ASP A 32 -6.29 -24.25 34.10
N LEU A 33 -7.58 -23.95 33.99
CA LEU A 33 -8.12 -22.61 33.77
C LEU A 33 -8.57 -22.05 35.12
N GLU A 34 -7.85 -21.07 35.65
CA GLU A 34 -8.32 -20.17 36.72
C GLU A 34 -7.68 -18.79 36.47
N GLN A 35 -8.32 -17.63 36.40
CA GLN A 35 -9.71 -17.14 36.35
C GLN A 35 -9.62 -15.78 35.60
N LYS A 36 -10.55 -15.44 34.70
CA LYS A 36 -10.71 -14.07 34.17
C LYS A 36 -12.19 -13.67 34.27
N PRO A 37 -12.50 -12.40 34.60
CA PRO A 37 -13.85 -11.99 34.95
C PRO A 37 -14.82 -12.04 33.77
N ASP A 38 -16.08 -12.33 34.11
CA ASP A 38 -17.21 -12.56 33.21
C ASP A 38 -17.67 -11.25 32.54
N TYR A 39 -17.52 -11.16 31.21
CA TYR A 39 -18.05 -10.08 30.38
C TYR A 39 -19.03 -10.67 29.35
N PRO A 40 -20.35 -10.41 29.45
CA PRO A 40 -21.40 -11.02 28.63
C PRO A 40 -21.38 -10.68 27.12
N SER A 41 -20.37 -9.96 26.60
CA SER A 41 -20.34 -9.45 25.22
C SER A 41 -19.35 -10.17 24.29
N GLN A 42 -18.46 -11.02 24.80
CA GLN A 42 -17.38 -11.61 23.98
C GLN A 42 -17.75 -12.92 23.28
N ILE A 43 -18.76 -13.66 23.76
CA ILE A 43 -19.16 -14.96 23.19
C ILE A 43 -19.85 -14.75 21.82
N ALA A 44 -20.71 -13.73 21.71
CA ALA A 44 -21.42 -13.44 20.46
C ALA A 44 -20.50 -12.97 19.33
N ALA A 45 -19.44 -12.20 19.65
CA ALA A 45 -18.47 -11.73 18.66
C ALA A 45 -17.56 -12.87 18.17
N ARG A 46 -17.15 -13.78 19.07
CA ARG A 46 -16.33 -14.94 18.75
C ARG A 46 -17.06 -15.99 17.91
N GLU A 47 -18.34 -16.23 18.17
CA GLU A 47 -19.18 -17.13 17.37
C GLU A 47 -19.36 -16.60 15.93
N ARG A 48 -19.66 -15.30 15.77
CA ARG A 48 -19.77 -14.66 14.45
C ARG A 48 -18.47 -14.71 13.64
N TYR A 49 -17.31 -14.61 14.30
CA TYR A 49 -16.00 -14.70 13.65
C TYR A 49 -15.55 -16.15 13.37
N ARG A 50 -16.05 -17.13 14.13
CA ARG A 50 -15.77 -18.55 13.90
C ARG A 50 -16.55 -19.11 12.71
N LEU A 51 -17.79 -18.66 12.52
CA LEU A 51 -18.62 -19.05 11.38
C LEU A 51 -18.03 -18.53 10.06
N SER A 52 -17.47 -17.31 10.02
CA SER A 52 -16.88 -16.77 8.79
C SER A 52 -15.60 -17.48 8.35
N ARG A 53 -14.79 -18.03 9.27
CA ARG A 53 -13.54 -18.72 8.92
C ARG A 53 -13.74 -20.11 8.29
N ARG A 54 -14.85 -20.80 8.60
CA ARG A 54 -15.17 -22.06 7.92
C ARG A 54 -15.69 -21.82 6.50
N ASP A 55 -16.41 -20.73 6.28
CA ASP A 55 -16.93 -20.38 4.96
C ASP A 55 -15.87 -19.75 4.04
N LEU A 56 -14.93 -18.98 4.59
CA LEU A 56 -13.83 -18.35 3.84
C LEU A 56 -12.74 -19.35 3.40
N ALA A 57 -12.63 -20.50 4.04
CA ALA A 57 -11.60 -21.50 3.74
C ALA A 57 -11.99 -22.50 2.64
N ALA A 58 -13.24 -22.49 2.16
CA ALA A 58 -13.77 -23.57 1.32
C ALA A 58 -14.21 -23.15 -0.10
N LYS A 59 -14.10 -21.88 -0.47
CA LYS A 59 -14.32 -21.45 -1.86
C LYS A 59 -13.19 -20.53 -2.26
N PRO A 60 -12.41 -20.85 -3.31
CA PRO A 60 -11.61 -19.82 -3.95
C PRO A 60 -12.59 -18.70 -4.32
N SER A 61 -12.39 -17.52 -3.73
CA SER A 61 -13.06 -16.31 -4.21
C SER A 61 -12.87 -16.31 -5.73
N PRO A 62 -13.94 -16.14 -6.54
CA PRO A 62 -13.74 -16.02 -7.97
C PRO A 62 -12.79 -14.85 -8.17
N THR A 63 -11.53 -15.15 -8.49
CA THR A 63 -10.63 -14.16 -9.06
C THR A 63 -11.39 -13.65 -10.26
N PRO A 64 -11.75 -12.35 -10.33
CA PRO A 64 -12.38 -11.82 -11.52
C PRO A 64 -11.39 -12.08 -12.66
N SER A 65 -11.64 -13.12 -13.45
CA SER A 65 -10.86 -13.42 -14.62
C SER A 65 -11.31 -12.41 -15.66
N LEU A 66 -10.65 -11.26 -15.66
CA LEU A 66 -10.89 -10.25 -16.66
C LEU A 66 -10.60 -10.84 -18.04
N PRO A 67 -11.41 -10.54 -19.06
CA PRO A 67 -11.21 -11.02 -20.42
C PRO A 67 -9.78 -10.73 -20.89
N LYS A 68 -9.17 -11.70 -21.57
CA LYS A 68 -7.74 -11.71 -21.96
C LYS A 68 -7.32 -10.62 -22.96
N GLU A 69 -8.21 -9.74 -23.40
CA GLU A 69 -7.95 -8.81 -24.52
C GLU A 69 -8.42 -7.36 -24.29
N ALA A 70 -8.93 -7.02 -23.10
CA ALA A 70 -9.16 -5.60 -22.79
C ALA A 70 -7.82 -4.94 -22.47
N LYS A 71 -7.42 -3.91 -23.25
CA LYS A 71 -6.27 -3.04 -22.96
C LYS A 71 -6.36 -2.60 -21.50
N ARG A 72 -5.55 -3.21 -20.64
CA ARG A 72 -5.73 -3.09 -19.19
C ARG A 72 -4.89 -1.93 -18.69
N TRP A 73 -5.46 -0.74 -18.77
CA TRP A 73 -4.92 0.40 -18.05
C TRP A 73 -4.93 0.13 -16.55
N ALA A 74 -3.88 0.57 -15.87
CA ALA A 74 -3.77 0.50 -14.43
C ALA A 74 -5.01 1.08 -13.75
N ARG A 75 -5.48 0.42 -12.68
CA ARG A 75 -6.45 1.03 -11.78
C ARG A 75 -5.72 1.98 -10.83
N ILE A 76 -6.03 3.27 -10.96
CA ILE A 76 -5.44 4.34 -10.15
C ILE A 76 -6.31 4.57 -8.92
N ILE A 77 -5.72 4.56 -7.73
CA ILE A 77 -6.42 4.69 -6.44
C ILE A 77 -5.68 5.72 -5.58
N ALA A 78 -6.33 6.85 -5.31
CA ALA A 78 -5.83 7.84 -4.36
C ALA A 78 -6.30 7.53 -2.93
N ILE A 79 -5.41 7.66 -1.97
CA ILE A 79 -5.68 7.46 -0.55
C ILE A 79 -5.63 8.84 0.10
N ALA A 80 -6.77 9.51 0.10
CA ALA A 80 -6.90 10.89 0.55
C ALA A 80 -7.73 11.00 1.83
N ASN A 81 -7.27 11.88 2.73
CA ASN A 81 -7.97 12.27 3.96
C ASN A 81 -7.26 13.50 4.56
N GLN A 82 -8.01 14.58 4.73
CA GLN A 82 -7.53 15.86 5.28
C GLN A 82 -6.96 15.75 6.71
N LYS A 83 -7.28 14.68 7.46
CA LYS A 83 -6.79 14.50 8.82
C LYS A 83 -5.44 13.76 8.81
N GLY A 84 -4.47 14.31 9.52
CA GLY A 84 -3.20 13.65 9.82
C GLY A 84 -3.37 12.43 10.72
N GLY A 85 -2.49 11.43 10.58
CA GLY A 85 -2.42 10.28 11.49
C GLY A 85 -3.57 9.27 11.37
N VAL A 86 -4.37 9.31 10.30
CA VAL A 86 -5.48 8.37 10.07
C VAL A 86 -5.08 7.10 9.32
N GLY A 87 -3.79 6.93 9.04
CA GLY A 87 -3.25 5.71 8.42
C GLY A 87 -3.27 5.69 6.89
N LYS A 88 -3.26 6.84 6.20
CA LYS A 88 -3.16 6.94 4.73
C LYS A 88 -1.94 6.20 4.18
N THR A 89 -0.74 6.65 4.57
CA THR A 89 0.54 6.02 4.22
C THR A 89 0.60 4.56 4.64
N THR A 90 0.13 4.23 5.84
CA THR A 90 0.07 2.84 6.30
C THR A 90 -0.82 1.99 5.39
N THR A 91 -1.96 2.54 4.94
CA THR A 91 -2.86 1.88 4.00
C THR A 91 -2.21 1.74 2.63
N ALA A 92 -1.56 2.79 2.12
CA ALA A 92 -0.86 2.77 0.83
C ALA A 92 0.22 1.69 0.77
N ILE A 93 1.11 1.67 1.77
CA ILE A 93 2.20 0.69 1.88
C ILE A 93 1.64 -0.74 1.94
N ASN A 94 0.68 -0.99 2.84
CA ASN A 94 0.20 -2.37 3.06
C ASN A 94 -0.71 -2.86 1.93
N LEU A 95 -1.53 -1.99 1.35
CA LEU A 95 -2.34 -2.32 0.18
C LEU A 95 -1.44 -2.62 -1.02
N GLY A 96 -0.43 -1.80 -1.26
CA GLY A 96 0.54 -2.02 -2.35
C GLY A 96 1.31 -3.32 -2.18
N ALA A 97 1.85 -3.57 -0.97
CA ALA A 97 2.53 -4.82 -0.67
C ALA A 97 1.62 -6.05 -0.84
N GLY A 98 0.38 -5.99 -0.35
CA GLY A 98 -0.58 -7.08 -0.50
C GLY A 98 -0.98 -7.34 -1.97
N LEU A 99 -1.14 -6.30 -2.78
CA LEU A 99 -1.38 -6.43 -4.22
C LEU A 99 -0.18 -7.08 -4.93
N ALA A 100 1.03 -6.65 -4.59
CA ALA A 100 2.26 -7.22 -5.14
C ALA A 100 2.44 -8.70 -4.77
N GLU A 101 2.15 -9.08 -3.52
CA GLU A 101 2.14 -10.48 -3.05
C GLU A 101 1.11 -11.35 -3.80
N LEU A 102 -0.01 -10.75 -4.24
CA LEU A 102 -1.01 -11.40 -5.11
C LEU A 102 -0.61 -11.41 -6.60
N GLY A 103 0.63 -11.06 -6.92
CA GLY A 103 1.18 -11.09 -8.28
C GLY A 103 0.78 -9.89 -9.14
N ARG A 104 0.31 -8.79 -8.55
CA ARG A 104 -0.11 -7.58 -9.29
C ARG A 104 1.03 -6.58 -9.35
N LYS A 105 1.39 -6.15 -10.56
CA LYS A 105 2.38 -5.07 -10.75
C LYS A 105 1.81 -3.78 -10.19
N THR A 106 2.43 -3.25 -9.14
CA THR A 106 1.90 -2.11 -8.38
C THR A 106 2.94 -1.00 -8.29
N LEU A 107 2.55 0.22 -8.64
CA LEU A 107 3.32 1.43 -8.39
C LEU A 107 2.72 2.17 -7.20
N LEU A 108 3.55 2.55 -6.25
CA LEU A 108 3.20 3.52 -5.20
C LEU A 108 3.76 4.88 -5.57
N ILE A 109 2.97 5.93 -5.42
CA ILE A 109 3.39 7.32 -5.59
C ILE A 109 3.21 8.03 -4.26
N ASP A 110 4.30 8.55 -3.71
CA ASP A 110 4.30 9.37 -2.51
C ASP A 110 4.04 10.82 -2.91
N LEU A 111 2.90 11.42 -2.50
CA LEU A 111 2.63 12.85 -2.72
C LEU A 111 2.67 13.65 -1.42
N ASP A 112 3.20 13.08 -0.33
CA ASP A 112 3.39 13.80 0.92
C ASP A 112 4.83 14.35 1.00
N PRO A 113 5.05 15.67 1.16
CA PRO A 113 6.39 16.23 1.35
C PRO A 113 7.15 15.68 2.56
N GLN A 114 6.45 15.05 3.52
CA GLN A 114 7.07 14.34 4.64
C GLN A 114 7.70 12.99 4.25
N ALA A 115 7.45 12.53 3.02
CA ALA A 115 8.05 11.33 2.43
C ALA A 115 7.90 10.06 3.28
N ALA A 116 6.81 9.96 4.04
CA ALA A 116 6.61 8.86 4.99
C ALA A 116 6.47 7.51 4.28
N LEU A 117 5.92 7.48 3.06
CA LEU A 117 5.87 6.27 2.25
C LEU A 117 7.27 5.89 1.80
N SER A 118 8.01 6.85 1.22
CA SER A 118 9.38 6.68 0.71
C SER A 118 10.32 6.14 1.79
N ILE A 119 10.35 6.78 2.96
CA ILE A 119 11.14 6.37 4.14
C ILE A 119 10.68 4.99 4.64
N GLY A 120 9.38 4.68 4.57
CA GLY A 120 8.82 3.38 4.92
C GLY A 120 9.39 2.20 4.11
N PHE A 121 9.88 2.47 2.90
CA PHE A 121 10.58 1.51 2.04
C PHE A 121 12.11 1.58 2.14
N GLY A 122 12.66 2.43 3.00
CA GLY A 122 14.10 2.59 3.18
C GLY A 122 14.77 3.48 2.12
N ILE A 123 13.98 4.26 1.37
CA ILE A 123 14.50 5.25 0.44
C ILE A 123 14.93 6.48 1.24
N ASN A 124 16.19 6.91 1.08
CA ASN A 124 16.69 8.12 1.73
C ASN A 124 16.25 9.36 0.94
N SER A 125 15.07 9.88 1.26
CA SER A 125 14.46 11.01 0.53
C SER A 125 15.27 12.31 0.59
N TYR A 126 16.19 12.47 1.55
CA TYR A 126 17.02 13.66 1.69
C TYR A 126 18.20 13.72 0.70
N GLU A 127 18.55 12.58 0.10
CA GLU A 127 19.67 12.46 -0.86
C GLU A 127 19.18 12.35 -2.31
N LEU A 128 17.87 12.38 -2.54
CA LEU A 128 17.29 12.31 -3.88
C LEU A 128 17.39 13.67 -4.56
N GLU A 129 18.06 13.70 -5.72
CA GLU A 129 18.15 14.89 -6.58
C GLU A 129 16.84 15.11 -7.36
N GLU A 130 16.19 14.02 -7.79
CA GLU A 130 14.92 14.06 -8.52
C GLU A 130 13.87 13.18 -7.82
N THR A 131 12.65 13.71 -7.68
CA THR A 131 11.50 13.01 -7.12
C THR A 131 10.23 13.33 -7.91
N ILE A 132 9.07 12.85 -7.44
CA ILE A 132 7.78 13.21 -8.03
C ILE A 132 7.57 14.73 -8.11
N TYR A 133 8.20 15.51 -7.23
CA TYR A 133 8.22 16.97 -7.29
C TYR A 133 8.61 17.45 -8.68
N ASN A 134 9.79 17.03 -9.16
CA ASN A 134 10.36 17.46 -10.43
C ASN A 134 9.46 17.05 -11.59
N VAL A 135 8.87 15.86 -11.54
CA VAL A 135 7.91 15.39 -12.57
C VAL A 135 6.67 16.29 -12.63
N LEU A 136 6.21 16.82 -11.48
CA LEU A 136 5.04 17.70 -11.42
C LEU A 136 5.34 19.12 -11.91
N VAL A 137 6.52 19.69 -11.60
CA VAL A 137 6.86 21.08 -11.93
C VAL A 137 7.61 21.24 -13.26
N GLU A 138 8.32 20.21 -13.71
CA GLU A 138 9.13 20.17 -14.93
C GLU A 138 8.64 19.05 -15.87
N SER A 139 7.33 18.84 -15.95
CA SER A 139 6.70 17.70 -16.66
C SER A 139 7.06 17.58 -18.15
N ASP A 140 7.51 18.67 -18.78
CA ASP A 140 8.00 18.68 -20.16
C ASP A 140 9.41 18.09 -20.33
N SER A 141 10.20 18.04 -19.25
CA SER A 141 11.61 17.63 -19.26
C SER A 141 11.86 16.35 -18.49
N ILE A 142 11.11 16.10 -17.41
CA ILE A 142 11.32 14.97 -16.51
C ILE A 142 10.08 14.06 -16.56
N GLY A 143 10.28 12.84 -17.09
CA GLY A 143 9.24 11.82 -17.15
C GLY A 143 9.14 11.03 -15.84
N LEU A 144 7.94 10.55 -15.50
CA LEU A 144 7.71 9.76 -14.29
C LEU A 144 8.66 8.55 -14.19
N GLU A 145 8.97 7.92 -15.31
CA GLU A 145 9.83 6.74 -15.38
C GLU A 145 11.24 6.96 -14.85
N SER A 146 11.78 8.19 -14.88
CA SER A 146 13.14 8.49 -14.41
C SER A 146 13.26 8.50 -12.89
N VAL A 147 12.17 8.84 -12.20
CA VAL A 147 12.14 8.94 -10.74
C VAL A 147 11.62 7.68 -10.04
N ILE A 148 11.15 6.69 -10.81
CA ILE A 148 10.67 5.44 -10.21
C ILE A 148 11.85 4.60 -9.70
N HIS A 149 11.79 4.27 -8.42
CA HIS A 149 12.61 3.22 -7.81
C HIS A 149 11.97 1.86 -8.11
N TYR A 150 12.52 1.19 -9.12
CA TYR A 150 12.06 -0.11 -9.57
C TYR A 150 12.46 -1.23 -8.62
N GLU A 151 11.59 -2.24 -8.52
CA GLU A 151 11.81 -3.50 -7.81
C GLU A 151 12.21 -3.32 -6.34
N ILE A 152 11.71 -2.28 -5.68
CA ILE A 152 11.78 -2.11 -4.21
C ILE A 152 11.34 -3.40 -3.50
N ARG A 153 10.31 -4.06 -4.06
CA ARG A 153 10.03 -5.49 -3.86
C ARG A 153 9.56 -6.09 -5.18
N HIS A 154 9.53 -7.42 -5.26
CA HIS A 154 8.95 -8.11 -6.42
C HIS A 154 7.52 -7.62 -6.69
N ASN A 155 7.24 -7.17 -7.91
CA ASN A 155 5.99 -6.53 -8.36
C ASN A 155 5.63 -5.20 -7.68
N LEU A 156 6.55 -4.54 -6.97
CA LEU A 156 6.28 -3.29 -6.27
C LEU A 156 7.37 -2.26 -6.53
N ASP A 157 6.97 -1.17 -7.17
CA ASP A 157 7.79 -0.01 -7.47
C ASP A 157 7.31 1.20 -6.65
N VAL A 158 8.18 2.19 -6.48
CA VAL A 158 7.88 3.42 -5.73
C VAL A 158 8.37 4.64 -6.51
N ALA A 159 7.51 5.61 -6.77
CA ALA A 159 7.90 6.98 -7.11
C ALA A 159 7.94 7.80 -5.81
N PRO A 160 9.12 8.16 -5.31
CA PRO A 160 9.28 8.80 -4.02
C PRO A 160 8.99 10.30 -4.06
N SER A 161 8.88 10.89 -2.88
CA SER A 161 8.85 12.33 -2.66
C SER A 161 10.00 12.76 -1.74
N ASN A 162 10.19 14.07 -1.64
CA ASN A 162 11.04 14.72 -0.66
C ASN A 162 10.38 16.03 -0.19
N ILE A 163 11.10 16.82 0.61
CA ILE A 163 10.60 18.08 1.17
C ILE A 163 10.31 19.14 0.10
N ASP A 164 10.97 19.08 -1.07
CA ASP A 164 10.80 20.06 -2.15
C ASP A 164 9.39 20.01 -2.72
N LEU A 165 8.69 18.87 -2.58
CA LEU A 165 7.28 18.75 -2.96
C LEU A 165 6.37 19.78 -2.28
N ALA A 166 6.76 20.33 -1.12
CA ALA A 166 6.02 21.42 -0.47
C ALA A 166 6.00 22.71 -1.32
N ALA A 167 6.99 22.93 -2.19
CA ALA A 167 7.04 24.06 -3.10
C ALA A 167 6.13 23.88 -4.34
N ALA A 168 5.83 22.64 -4.72
CA ALA A 168 5.01 22.33 -5.90
C ALA A 168 3.67 23.07 -5.88
N GLU A 169 3.03 23.17 -4.71
CA GLU A 169 1.75 23.85 -4.60
C GLU A 169 1.84 25.32 -5.04
N MET A 170 2.90 26.03 -4.67
CA MET A 170 3.06 27.45 -5.03
C MET A 170 3.35 27.62 -6.52
N GLU A 171 4.15 26.72 -7.09
CA GLU A 171 4.54 26.77 -8.51
C GLU A 171 3.37 26.38 -9.43
N LEU A 172 2.60 25.36 -9.04
CA LEU A 172 1.45 24.87 -9.80
C LEU A 172 0.25 25.83 -9.76
N VAL A 173 0.20 26.81 -8.85
CA VAL A 173 -0.88 27.83 -8.84
C VAL A 173 -0.95 28.58 -10.17
N ALA A 174 0.19 28.89 -10.79
CA ALA A 174 0.24 29.62 -12.06
C ALA A 174 0.06 28.71 -13.29
N ALA A 175 0.15 27.39 -13.12
CA ALA A 175 0.06 26.43 -14.22
C ALA A 175 -1.38 26.33 -14.76
N ILE A 176 -1.51 26.36 -16.08
CA ILE A 176 -2.78 26.15 -16.77
C ILE A 176 -3.11 24.65 -16.72
N GLY A 177 -4.34 24.30 -16.34
CA GLY A 177 -4.78 22.90 -16.28
C GLY A 177 -4.07 22.09 -15.19
N ARG A 178 -3.58 22.74 -14.13
CA ARG A 178 -2.84 22.13 -13.01
C ARG A 178 -3.50 20.88 -12.42
N GLU A 179 -4.83 20.84 -12.40
CA GLU A 179 -5.62 19.70 -11.92
C GLU A 179 -5.50 18.44 -12.79
N TYR A 180 -4.96 18.56 -14.00
CA TYR A 180 -4.76 17.46 -14.95
C TYR A 180 -3.29 17.00 -15.05
N ILE A 181 -2.33 17.74 -14.49
CA ILE A 181 -0.89 17.44 -14.62
C ILE A 181 -0.58 16.00 -14.19
N LEU A 182 -0.98 15.61 -12.97
CA LEU A 182 -0.74 14.25 -12.49
C LEU A 182 -1.43 13.19 -13.38
N LYS A 183 -2.61 13.48 -13.91
CA LYS A 183 -3.32 12.56 -14.81
C LYS A 183 -2.55 12.35 -16.10
N GLU A 184 -1.98 13.41 -16.67
CA GLU A 184 -1.18 13.34 -17.91
C GLU A 184 0.14 12.61 -17.69
N ILE A 185 0.83 12.91 -16.59
CA ILE A 185 2.05 12.22 -16.15
C ILE A 185 1.81 10.71 -16.02
N LEU A 186 0.68 10.32 -15.41
CA LEU A 186 0.36 8.91 -15.17
C LEU A 186 0.05 8.12 -16.45
N GLU A 187 -0.25 8.77 -17.57
CA GLU A 187 -0.59 8.08 -18.82
C GLU A 187 0.62 7.35 -19.41
N SER A 188 1.86 7.84 -19.19
CA SER A 188 3.08 7.20 -19.70
C SER A 188 3.32 5.81 -19.11
N VAL A 189 2.96 5.61 -17.84
CA VAL A 189 3.20 4.35 -17.11
C VAL A 189 1.97 3.45 -17.03
N ARG A 190 0.81 3.89 -17.50
CA ARG A 190 -0.49 3.26 -17.22
C ARG A 190 -0.63 1.83 -17.76
N GLU A 191 0.14 1.49 -18.79
CA GLU A 191 0.15 0.14 -19.39
C GLU A 191 1.12 -0.83 -18.69
N ARG A 192 2.00 -0.31 -17.83
CA ARG A 192 3.04 -1.11 -17.15
C ARG A 192 2.57 -1.75 -15.85
N TYR A 193 1.52 -1.19 -15.24
CA TYR A 193 1.05 -1.55 -13.91
C TYR A 193 -0.40 -2.07 -13.95
N ASP A 194 -0.70 -2.99 -13.03
CA ASP A 194 -2.09 -3.37 -12.73
C ASP A 194 -2.77 -2.31 -11.84
N TYR A 195 -2.00 -1.73 -10.91
CA TYR A 195 -2.45 -0.74 -9.93
C TYR A 195 -1.44 0.38 -9.76
N ILE A 196 -1.94 1.60 -9.60
CA ILE A 196 -1.15 2.75 -9.17
C ILE A 196 -1.84 3.30 -7.92
N LEU A 197 -1.17 3.30 -6.78
CA LEU A 197 -1.69 3.84 -5.53
C LEU A 197 -1.00 5.17 -5.21
N ILE A 198 -1.77 6.18 -4.89
CA ILE A 198 -1.27 7.53 -4.59
C ILE A 198 -1.50 7.80 -3.10
N ASP A 199 -0.42 8.04 -2.35
CA ASP A 199 -0.46 8.45 -0.95
C ASP A 199 -0.52 9.98 -0.88
N CYS A 200 -1.69 10.52 -0.53
CA CYS A 200 -1.93 11.96 -0.53
C CYS A 200 -1.53 12.60 0.83
N PRO A 201 -1.13 13.88 0.83
CA PRO A 201 -0.80 14.60 2.06
C PRO A 201 -2.03 14.78 2.98
N PRO A 202 -1.85 15.11 4.27
CA PRO A 202 -2.94 15.40 5.21
C PRO A 202 -3.52 16.81 5.02
N SER A 203 -3.93 17.15 3.81
CA SER A 203 -4.47 18.46 3.44
C SER A 203 -5.63 18.33 2.44
N LEU A 204 -6.28 19.45 2.13
CA LEU A 204 -7.13 19.63 0.93
C LEU A 204 -6.46 20.72 0.08
N SER A 205 -5.24 20.43 -0.37
CA SER A 205 -4.42 21.33 -1.17
C SER A 205 -4.42 20.93 -2.65
N LEU A 206 -3.64 21.61 -3.50
CA LEU A 206 -3.57 21.28 -4.93
C LEU A 206 -3.07 19.85 -5.21
N LEU A 207 -2.39 19.22 -4.25
CA LEU A 207 -1.86 17.87 -4.36
C LEU A 207 -2.84 16.78 -3.88
N THR A 208 -4.08 17.14 -3.49
CA THR A 208 -5.12 16.21 -2.98
C THR A 208 -6.46 16.41 -3.67
#